data_AF-A0AAU5JWC1-F1
#
_entry.id   AF-A0AAU5JWC1-F1
#
_cell.length_a   1.000
_cell.length_b   1.000
_cell.length_c   1.000
_cell.angle_alpha   90.00
_cell.angle_beta   90.00
_cell.angle_gamma   90.00
#
_symmetry.space_group_name_H-M   'P 1'
#
loop_
_entity.id
_entity.type
_entity.pdbx_description
1 polymer ?
#
loop_
_entity_poly.entity_id
_entity_poly.type
_entity_poly.pdbx_seq_one_letter_code
_entity_poly.pdbx_strand_id
1 'polypeptide(L)'
;MTSSWRDTRTIADLGQTMALWLEGRIPSWPGYDGPFGQEEEGGARHLIPTLIALNRAGFVTTNSQPGAADRFGRQRACVDGVIHDRSPLLGRLLGLQEQGFTVLRGWPRQATVVTEDDGRPFTTIGGFHLRRDETTRMWRGIGRQALRELKQHGAEIHVIDMQGAATTGSGPH
;
A
#
# COMPACT_ATOMS: atom_id res chain seq x y z
N MET A 1 -17.82 6.31 -21.28
CA MET A 1 -17.64 6.09 -19.83
C MET A 1 -16.68 7.14 -19.32
N THR A 2 -17.18 8.16 -18.62
CA THR A 2 -16.35 9.15 -17.94
C THR A 2 -15.49 8.42 -16.90
N SER A 3 -14.17 8.59 -17.01
CA SER A 3 -13.20 7.92 -16.15
C SER A 3 -13.46 8.26 -14.68
N SER A 4 -13.93 7.31 -13.87
CA SER A 4 -14.20 7.47 -12.43
C SER A 4 -13.08 8.19 -11.67
N TRP A 5 -11.83 7.93 -12.06
CA TRP A 5 -10.65 8.61 -11.50
C TRP A 5 -10.64 10.13 -11.70
N ARG A 6 -11.05 10.64 -12.88
CA ARG A 6 -11.03 12.08 -13.21
C ARG A 6 -12.07 12.87 -12.42
N ASP A 7 -13.11 12.19 -11.96
CA ASP A 7 -14.23 12.80 -11.25
C ASP A 7 -14.00 12.87 -9.73
N THR A 8 -12.92 12.24 -9.22
CA THR A 8 -12.56 12.27 -7.81
C THR A 8 -12.22 13.70 -7.34
N ARG A 9 -12.78 14.10 -6.20
CA ARG A 9 -12.56 15.43 -5.62
C ARG A 9 -11.78 15.39 -4.32
N THR A 10 -11.82 14.25 -3.64
CA THR A 10 -11.18 14.06 -2.35
C THR A 10 -10.34 12.77 -2.28
N ILE A 11 -9.49 12.65 -1.26
CA ILE A 11 -8.80 11.42 -0.87
C ILE A 11 -9.82 10.31 -0.58
N ALA A 12 -10.97 10.65 0.02
CA ALA A 12 -12.05 9.69 0.25
C ALA A 12 -12.63 9.15 -1.08
N ASP A 13 -12.86 10.02 -2.07
CA ASP A 13 -13.31 9.60 -3.41
C ASP A 13 -12.29 8.68 -4.10
N LEU A 14 -10.99 8.96 -3.92
CA LEU A 14 -9.92 8.07 -4.39
C LEU A 14 -10.02 6.70 -3.74
N GLY A 15 -10.25 6.64 -2.42
CA GLY A 15 -10.49 5.38 -1.71
C GLY A 15 -11.70 4.61 -2.26
N GLN A 16 -12.83 5.28 -2.49
CA GLN A 16 -13.99 4.64 -3.13
C GLN A 16 -13.66 4.11 -4.53
N THR A 17 -12.91 4.88 -5.32
CA THR A 17 -12.53 4.49 -6.68
C THR A 17 -11.52 3.33 -6.68
N MET A 18 -10.58 3.30 -5.73
CA MET A 18 -9.65 2.20 -5.52
C MET A 18 -10.38 0.92 -5.09
N ALA A 19 -11.39 1.02 -4.22
CA ALA A 19 -12.24 -0.11 -3.87
C ALA A 19 -12.99 -0.67 -5.10
N LEU A 20 -13.51 0.19 -5.99
CA LEU A 20 -14.13 -0.26 -7.24
C LEU A 20 -13.14 -0.95 -8.18
N TRP A 21 -11.88 -0.50 -8.21
CA TRP A 21 -10.82 -1.21 -8.93
C TRP A 21 -10.58 -2.60 -8.33
N LEU A 22 -10.39 -2.71 -7.00
CA LEU A 22 -10.23 -3.99 -6.30
C LEU A 22 -11.42 -4.95 -6.46
N GLU A 23 -12.63 -4.43 -6.70
CA GLU A 23 -13.83 -5.20 -7.03
C GLU A 23 -13.90 -5.64 -8.50
N GLY A 24 -12.92 -5.28 -9.33
CA GLY A 24 -12.88 -5.55 -10.77
C GLY A 24 -13.85 -4.70 -11.60
N ARG A 25 -14.42 -3.63 -11.03
CA ARG A 25 -15.36 -2.73 -11.72
C ARG A 25 -14.67 -1.64 -12.53
N ILE A 26 -13.39 -1.42 -12.25
CA ILE A 26 -12.51 -0.51 -13.00
C ILE A 26 -11.31 -1.34 -13.44
N PRO A 27 -10.90 -1.29 -14.71
CA PRO A 27 -9.89 -2.21 -15.25
C PRO A 27 -8.45 -1.87 -14.84
N SER A 28 -8.19 -0.64 -14.39
CA SER A 28 -6.86 -0.20 -13.95
C SER A 28 -6.95 1.01 -13.03
N TRP A 29 -5.88 1.26 -12.26
CA TRP A 29 -5.68 2.50 -11.51
C TRP A 29 -4.40 3.22 -11.97
N PRO A 30 -4.30 4.56 -11.78
CA PRO A 30 -3.23 5.37 -12.36
C PRO A 30 -1.77 4.94 -12.12
N GLY A 31 -1.49 4.28 -10.99
CA GLY A 31 -0.14 3.86 -10.61
C GLY A 31 0.17 2.39 -10.88
N TYR A 32 -0.67 1.69 -11.65
CA TYR A 32 -0.50 0.27 -11.94
C TYR A 32 -0.48 0.00 -13.44
N ASP A 33 0.66 -0.48 -13.91
CA ASP A 33 0.91 -0.78 -15.33
C ASP A 33 0.56 -2.24 -15.71
N GLY A 34 0.09 -3.06 -14.75
CA GLY A 34 -0.31 -4.46 -14.97
C GLY A 34 -1.81 -4.66 -15.24
N PRO A 35 -2.22 -5.83 -15.77
CA PRO A 35 -3.64 -6.18 -15.87
C PRO A 35 -4.26 -6.36 -14.47
N PHE A 36 -5.52 -5.92 -14.29
CA PHE A 36 -6.28 -6.22 -13.08
C PHE A 36 -6.29 -7.74 -12.80
N GLY A 37 -6.11 -8.13 -11.53
CA GLY A 37 -6.14 -9.52 -11.10
C GLY A 37 -4.78 -10.23 -11.06
N GLN A 38 -3.70 -9.63 -11.56
CA GLN A 38 -2.37 -10.27 -11.51
C GLN A 38 -1.90 -10.57 -10.08
N GLU A 39 -2.24 -9.71 -9.12
CA GLU A 39 -1.99 -9.93 -7.68
C GLU A 39 -2.88 -11.04 -7.08
N GLU A 40 -4.07 -11.29 -7.64
CA GLU A 40 -4.94 -12.39 -7.22
C GLU A 40 -4.32 -13.75 -7.54
N GLU A 41 -3.68 -13.86 -8.71
CA GLU A 41 -2.97 -15.05 -9.17
C GLU A 41 -1.66 -15.28 -8.38
N GLY A 42 -1.02 -14.21 -7.91
CA GLY A 42 0.20 -14.25 -7.10
C GLY A 42 0.01 -14.56 -5.60
N GLY A 43 -1.18 -15.03 -5.20
CA GLY A 43 -1.45 -15.43 -3.81
C GLY A 43 -1.96 -14.31 -2.89
N ALA A 44 -2.19 -13.09 -3.39
CA ALA A 44 -2.69 -11.97 -2.59
C ALA A 44 -4.23 -11.84 -2.58
N ARG A 45 -4.96 -12.72 -3.28
CA ARG A 45 -6.44 -12.66 -3.40
C ARG A 45 -7.17 -12.56 -2.06
N HIS A 46 -6.65 -13.21 -1.02
CA HIS A 46 -7.23 -13.20 0.33
C HIS A 46 -7.15 -11.82 1.01
N LEU A 47 -6.29 -10.91 0.55
CA LEU A 47 -6.18 -9.55 1.07
C LEU A 47 -7.28 -8.61 0.55
N ILE A 48 -7.86 -8.91 -0.62
CA ILE A 48 -8.79 -8.00 -1.32
C ILE A 48 -9.93 -7.48 -0.43
N PRO A 49 -10.65 -8.32 0.33
CA PRO A 49 -11.73 -7.81 1.19
C PRO A 49 -11.23 -6.80 2.22
N THR A 50 -10.05 -7.02 2.80
CA THR A 50 -9.42 -6.13 3.76
C THR A 50 -8.97 -4.82 3.10
N LEU A 51 -8.36 -4.89 1.92
CA LEU A 51 -7.93 -3.71 1.17
C LEU A 51 -9.13 -2.85 0.76
N ILE A 52 -10.22 -3.46 0.30
CA ILE A 52 -11.48 -2.76 0.01
C ILE A 52 -11.99 -2.02 1.26
N ALA A 53 -11.98 -2.68 2.42
CA ALA A 53 -12.41 -2.07 3.68
C ALA A 53 -11.53 -0.88 4.07
N LEU A 54 -10.20 -0.99 3.95
CA LEU A 54 -9.25 0.11 4.23
C LEU A 54 -9.49 1.30 3.30
N ASN A 55 -9.63 1.05 2.00
CA ASN A 55 -9.90 2.08 0.99
C ASN A 55 -11.22 2.81 1.28
N ARG A 56 -12.27 2.07 1.60
CA ARG A 56 -13.58 2.65 1.97
C ARG A 56 -13.54 3.43 3.28
N ALA A 57 -12.66 3.06 4.21
CA ALA A 57 -12.43 3.76 5.46
C ALA A 57 -11.55 5.03 5.30
N GLY A 58 -11.02 5.28 4.10
CA GLY A 58 -10.23 6.47 3.78
C GLY A 58 -8.71 6.29 3.85
N PHE A 59 -8.21 5.06 4.00
CA PHE A 59 -6.81 4.73 3.78
C PHE A 59 -6.64 4.17 2.36
N VAL A 60 -6.20 5.02 1.43
CA VAL A 60 -6.09 4.68 0.01
C VAL A 60 -4.83 3.86 -0.20
N THR A 61 -4.98 2.54 -0.38
CA THR A 61 -3.85 1.61 -0.50
C THR A 61 -3.21 1.72 -1.88
N THR A 62 -1.89 1.85 -1.94
CA THR A 62 -1.12 1.98 -3.20
C THR A 62 -0.21 0.80 -3.46
N ASN A 63 0.10 0.01 -2.43
CA ASN A 63 0.86 -1.22 -2.54
C ASN A 63 0.50 -2.14 -1.37
N SER A 64 0.54 -3.45 -1.58
CA SER A 64 0.37 -4.43 -0.51
C SER A 64 1.02 -5.75 -0.87
N GLN A 65 1.49 -6.48 0.14
CA GLN A 65 1.99 -7.83 -0.02
C GLN A 65 1.64 -8.68 1.21
N PRO A 66 1.24 -9.94 1.03
CA PRO A 66 1.03 -10.85 2.16
C PRO A 66 2.37 -11.25 2.78
N GLY A 67 2.34 -11.75 4.02
CA GLY A 67 3.49 -12.45 4.59
C GLY A 67 3.64 -13.81 3.90
N ALA A 68 4.85 -14.15 3.47
CA ALA A 68 5.17 -15.45 2.87
C ALA A 68 6.62 -15.83 3.16
N ALA A 69 6.90 -17.12 3.30
CA ALA A 69 8.26 -17.61 3.43
C ALA A 69 8.37 -18.98 2.76
N ASP A 70 9.44 -19.17 1.99
CA ASP A 70 9.85 -20.46 1.47
C ASP A 70 11.35 -20.69 1.74
N ARG A 71 11.95 -21.67 1.06
CA ARG A 71 13.36 -22.04 1.26
C ARG A 71 14.33 -20.91 0.89
N PHE A 72 13.97 -20.06 -0.06
CA PHE A 72 14.86 -19.06 -0.65
C PHE A 72 14.37 -17.63 -0.39
N GLY A 73 13.05 -17.43 -0.30
CA GLY A 73 12.42 -16.12 -0.13
C GLY A 73 11.78 -15.93 1.23
N ARG A 74 11.87 -14.70 1.75
CA ARG A 74 11.07 -14.23 2.89
C ARG A 74 10.43 -12.90 2.58
N GLN A 75 9.12 -12.83 2.73
CA GLN A 75 8.28 -11.67 2.49
C GLN A 75 7.54 -11.32 3.78
N ARG A 76 7.71 -10.08 4.23
CA ARG A 76 6.97 -9.51 5.37
C ARG A 76 5.62 -9.02 4.88
N ALA A 77 4.56 -9.23 5.67
CA ALA A 77 3.27 -8.65 5.36
C ALA A 77 3.37 -7.13 5.44
N CYS A 78 2.89 -6.43 4.42
CA CYS A 78 2.98 -4.98 4.36
C CYS A 78 1.81 -4.39 3.57
N VAL A 79 1.38 -3.20 3.98
CA VAL A 79 0.48 -2.33 3.21
C VAL A 79 0.95 -0.89 3.27
N ASP A 80 0.99 -0.25 2.11
CA ASP A 80 1.32 1.16 1.92
C ASP A 80 0.10 1.91 1.41
N GLY A 81 -0.02 3.17 1.78
CA GLY A 81 -1.07 4.02 1.25
C GLY A 81 -1.02 5.45 1.72
N VAL A 82 -2.03 6.21 1.29
CA VAL A 82 -2.21 7.61 1.68
C VAL A 82 -3.52 7.77 2.45
N ILE A 83 -3.46 8.54 3.53
CA ILE A 83 -4.62 8.92 4.34
C ILE A 83 -4.64 10.44 4.49
N HIS A 84 -5.82 11.05 4.64
CA HIS A 84 -5.90 12.46 4.99
C HIS A 84 -5.30 12.69 6.40
N ASP A 85 -4.44 13.71 6.56
CA ASP A 85 -3.72 14.07 7.79
C ASP A 85 -4.62 14.37 9.01
N ARG A 86 -5.87 14.73 8.78
CA ARG A 86 -6.92 14.98 9.78
C ARG A 86 -7.88 13.81 9.97
N SER A 87 -7.65 12.68 9.29
CA SER A 87 -8.50 11.49 9.45
C SER A 87 -8.34 10.90 10.85
N PRO A 88 -9.44 10.56 11.55
CA PRO A 88 -9.36 9.87 12.83
C PRO A 88 -8.73 8.47 12.72
N LEU A 89 -8.74 7.87 11.52
CA LEU A 89 -8.08 6.58 11.26
C LEU A 89 -6.55 6.70 11.31
N LEU A 90 -5.97 7.88 11.05
CA LEU A 90 -4.52 8.08 11.13
C LEU A 90 -3.98 7.75 12.53
N GLY A 91 -4.66 8.23 13.59
CA GLY A 91 -4.26 7.92 14.96
C GLY A 91 -4.31 6.42 15.27
N ARG A 92 -5.29 5.70 14.71
CA ARG A 92 -5.39 4.24 14.87
C ARG A 92 -4.29 3.49 14.13
N LEU A 93 -3.93 3.94 12.92
CA LEU A 93 -2.81 3.36 12.16
C LEU A 93 -1.49 3.56 12.89
N LEU A 94 -1.23 4.76 13.42
CA LEU A 94 -0.03 5.04 14.22
C LEU A 94 0.00 4.21 15.51
N GLY A 95 -1.16 4.02 16.17
CA GLY A 95 -1.28 3.19 17.37
C GLY A 95 -0.97 1.70 17.15
N LEU A 96 -0.88 1.20 15.90
CA LEU A 96 -0.45 -0.18 15.64
C LEU A 96 0.99 -0.45 16.09
N GLN A 97 1.80 0.59 16.28
CA GLN A 97 3.15 0.45 16.85
C GLN A 97 3.11 -0.18 18.25
N GLU A 98 2.10 0.15 19.06
CA GLU A 98 1.90 -0.42 20.40
C GLU A 98 1.53 -1.92 20.35
N GLN A 99 1.10 -2.40 19.18
CA GLN A 99 0.75 -3.80 18.92
C GLN A 99 1.90 -4.56 18.24
N GLY A 100 3.08 -3.94 18.10
CA GLY A 100 4.28 -4.59 17.57
C GLY A 100 4.45 -4.48 16.05
N PHE A 101 3.62 -3.70 15.36
CA PHE A 101 3.85 -3.38 13.95
C PHE A 101 4.88 -2.26 13.79
N THR A 102 5.63 -2.29 12.70
CA THR A 102 6.41 -1.12 12.28
C THR A 102 5.51 -0.22 11.45
N VAL A 103 5.32 1.02 11.90
CA VAL A 103 4.53 2.03 11.19
C VAL A 103 5.43 3.20 10.83
N LEU A 104 5.54 3.51 9.55
CA LEU A 104 6.38 4.59 9.02
C LEU A 104 5.48 5.65 8.39
N ARG A 105 5.81 6.93 8.61
CA ARG A 105 5.10 8.07 8.02
C ARG A 105 6.00 8.80 7.02
N GLY A 106 5.47 9.05 5.83
CA GLY A 106 6.24 9.57 4.71
C GLY A 106 7.31 8.59 4.26
N TRP A 107 8.14 9.02 3.32
CA TRP A 107 9.21 8.19 2.80
C TRP A 107 10.44 8.16 3.73
N PRO A 108 10.80 7.00 4.31
CA PRO A 108 11.89 6.94 5.27
C PRO A 108 13.27 6.99 4.56
N ARG A 109 14.23 7.69 5.17
CA ARG A 109 15.60 7.77 4.64
C ARG A 109 16.34 6.44 4.73
N GLN A 110 16.06 5.65 5.76
CA GLN A 110 16.60 4.31 5.93
C GLN A 110 15.67 3.31 5.24
N ALA A 111 16.27 2.33 4.55
CA ALA A 111 15.52 1.26 3.91
C ALA A 111 15.06 0.24 4.96
N THR A 112 13.78 -0.11 4.95
CA THR A 112 13.24 -1.27 5.65
C THR A 112 13.03 -2.38 4.64
N VAL A 113 13.74 -3.51 4.81
CA VAL A 113 13.61 -4.68 3.92
C VAL A 113 12.28 -5.36 4.18
N VAL A 114 11.43 -5.46 3.15
CA VAL A 114 10.14 -6.15 3.22
C VAL A 114 10.15 -7.48 2.46
N THR A 115 11.11 -7.66 1.54
CA THR A 115 11.31 -8.95 0.85
C THR A 115 12.80 -9.26 0.76
N GLU A 116 13.17 -10.49 1.10
CA GLU A 116 14.48 -11.09 0.94
C GLU A 116 14.39 -12.24 -0.08
N ASP A 117 15.40 -12.37 -0.93
CA ASP A 117 15.61 -13.49 -1.85
C ASP A 117 17.05 -13.99 -1.71
N ASP A 118 17.22 -15.28 -1.40
CA ASP A 118 18.49 -15.93 -1.07
C ASP A 118 19.32 -15.16 -0.03
N GLY A 119 18.64 -14.67 1.01
CA GLY A 119 19.24 -13.89 2.10
C GLY A 119 19.66 -12.47 1.72
N ARG A 120 19.34 -12.01 0.50
CA ARG A 120 19.64 -10.65 0.03
C ARG A 120 18.37 -9.79 0.00
N PRO A 121 18.45 -8.49 0.34
CA PRO A 121 17.32 -7.58 0.16
C PRO A 121 16.86 -7.54 -1.29
N PHE A 122 15.58 -7.79 -1.53
CA PHE A 122 14.93 -7.72 -2.83
C PHE A 122 14.03 -6.48 -2.94
N THR A 123 13.11 -6.30 -1.98
CA THR A 123 12.19 -5.15 -1.91
C THR A 123 12.36 -4.39 -0.60
N THR A 124 12.37 -3.06 -0.67
CA THR A 124 12.50 -2.17 0.48
C THR A 124 11.50 -1.02 0.45
N ILE A 125 11.09 -0.59 1.64
CA ILE A 125 10.41 0.71 1.84
C ILE A 125 11.44 1.73 2.28
N GLY A 126 11.47 2.90 1.65
CA GLY A 126 12.48 3.92 1.93
C GLY A 126 13.83 3.66 1.26
N GLY A 127 14.87 4.35 1.74
CA GLY A 127 16.26 4.12 1.31
C GLY A 127 16.71 4.89 0.08
N PHE A 128 15.79 5.57 -0.61
CA PHE A 128 16.10 6.46 -1.73
C PHE A 128 15.28 7.74 -1.67
N HIS A 129 15.71 8.76 -2.42
CA HIS A 129 14.99 10.02 -2.48
C HIS A 129 13.85 9.93 -3.50
N LEU A 130 12.60 10.06 -3.04
CA LEU A 130 11.48 10.25 -3.95
C LEU A 130 11.63 11.57 -4.69
N ARG A 131 11.24 11.58 -5.96
CA ARG A 131 11.18 12.81 -6.73
C ARG A 131 10.03 13.68 -6.22
N ARG A 132 10.20 15.01 -6.32
CA ARG A 132 9.14 15.97 -5.93
C ARG A 132 7.84 15.79 -6.71
N ASP A 133 7.90 15.22 -7.92
CA ASP A 133 6.75 14.99 -8.78
C ASP A 133 6.10 13.60 -8.63
N GLU A 134 6.60 12.74 -7.74
CA GLU A 134 6.20 11.33 -7.65
C GLU A 134 4.69 11.14 -7.45
N THR A 135 4.08 11.85 -6.50
CA THR A 135 2.62 11.85 -6.30
C THR A 135 1.86 12.24 -7.56
N THR A 136 2.39 13.18 -8.36
CA THR A 136 1.73 13.61 -9.61
C THR A 136 1.84 12.55 -10.70
N ARG A 137 2.97 11.81 -10.73
CA ARG A 137 3.20 10.72 -11.68
C ARG A 137 2.34 9.51 -11.35
N MET A 138 2.34 9.08 -10.09
CA MET A 138 1.54 7.96 -9.60
C MET A 138 0.04 8.20 -9.81
N TRP A 139 -0.45 9.41 -9.52
CA TRP A 139 -1.88 9.75 -9.63
C TRP A 139 -2.22 10.47 -10.93
N ARG A 140 -1.53 10.16 -12.03
CA ARG A 140 -1.78 10.82 -13.31
C ARG A 140 -3.22 10.55 -13.79
N GLY A 141 -3.96 11.62 -14.05
CA GLY A 141 -5.32 11.53 -14.60
C GLY A 141 -6.44 11.45 -13.57
N ILE A 142 -6.15 11.62 -12.27
CA ILE A 142 -7.21 11.85 -11.28
C ILE A 142 -7.78 13.28 -11.36
N GLY A 143 -8.89 13.53 -10.66
CA GLY A 143 -9.47 14.85 -10.57
C GLY A 143 -8.55 15.88 -9.92
N ARG A 144 -8.57 17.11 -10.43
CA ARG A 144 -7.64 18.18 -10.00
C ARG A 144 -7.83 18.57 -8.53
N GLN A 145 -9.03 18.39 -7.97
CA GLN A 145 -9.31 18.65 -6.56
C GLN A 145 -8.67 17.57 -5.68
N ALA A 146 -8.87 16.28 -6.02
CA ALA A 146 -8.25 15.17 -5.29
C ALA A 146 -6.71 15.25 -5.32
N LEU A 147 -6.11 15.59 -6.48
CA LEU A 147 -4.66 15.77 -6.57
C LEU A 147 -4.15 16.93 -5.69
N ARG A 148 -4.90 18.02 -5.57
CA ARG A 148 -4.53 19.12 -4.66
C ARG A 148 -4.62 18.67 -3.21
N GLU A 149 -5.69 17.97 -2.84
CA GLU A 149 -5.86 17.47 -1.47
C GLU A 149 -4.76 16.47 -1.10
N LEU A 150 -4.41 15.52 -1.97
CA LEU A 150 -3.28 14.61 -1.77
C LEU A 150 -1.98 15.38 -1.47
N LYS A 151 -1.68 16.45 -2.21
CA LYS A 151 -0.45 17.24 -2.02
C LYS A 151 -0.45 18.07 -0.75
N GLN A 152 -1.61 18.51 -0.28
CA GLN A 152 -1.74 19.40 0.87
C GLN A 152 -1.98 18.66 2.19
N HIS A 153 -2.68 17.53 2.12
CA HIS A 153 -3.22 16.82 3.26
C HIS A 153 -2.97 15.31 3.23
N GLY A 154 -2.37 14.77 2.17
CA GLY A 154 -2.01 13.36 2.12
C GLY A 154 -0.85 13.05 3.06
N ALA A 155 -1.08 12.16 4.02
CA ALA A 155 -0.06 11.51 4.82
C ALA A 155 0.17 10.10 4.24
N GLU A 156 1.38 9.85 3.74
CA GLU A 156 1.82 8.52 3.35
C GLU A 156 2.13 7.70 4.60
N ILE A 157 1.61 6.47 4.65
CA ILE A 157 1.74 5.55 5.78
C ILE A 157 2.11 4.16 5.24
N HIS A 158 3.09 3.56 5.89
CA HIS A 158 3.54 2.20 5.65
C HIS A 158 3.33 1.38 6.92
N VAL A 159 2.62 0.27 6.84
CA VAL A 159 2.43 -0.66 7.96
C VAL A 159 3.09 -1.98 7.60
N ILE A 160 4.00 -2.45 8.46
CA ILE A 160 4.82 -3.63 8.22
C ILE A 160 4.72 -4.55 9.44
N ASP A 161 4.38 -5.81 9.20
CA ASP A 161 4.51 -6.87 10.19
C ASP A 161 5.94 -7.43 10.15
N MET A 162 6.76 -7.00 11.11
CA MET A 162 8.14 -7.47 11.24
C MET A 162 8.23 -8.88 11.86
N GLN A 163 7.13 -9.38 12.43
CA GLN A 163 7.06 -10.67 13.12
C GLN A 163 6.59 -11.80 12.19
N GLY A 164 5.73 -11.50 11.22
CA GLY A 164 5.12 -12.48 10.31
C GLY A 164 6.05 -13.23 9.35
N ALA A 165 7.32 -12.82 9.22
CA ALA A 165 8.33 -13.56 8.44
C ALA A 165 9.11 -14.60 9.28
N ALA A 166 8.80 -14.76 10.57
CA ALA A 166 9.51 -15.66 11.47
C ALA A 166 9.14 -17.14 11.22
N THR A 167 10.00 -17.79 10.42
CA THR A 167 10.40 -19.21 10.46
C THR A 167 9.36 -20.29 10.14
N THR A 168 9.49 -20.91 8.96
CA THR A 168 9.25 -22.34 8.77
C THR A 168 10.58 -23.10 8.98
N GLY A 169 10.70 -23.73 10.15
CA GLY A 169 11.37 -25.03 10.35
C GLY A 169 12.89 -25.15 10.13
N SER A 170 13.64 -25.17 11.22
CA SER A 170 14.77 -26.10 11.37
C SER A 170 14.35 -27.19 12.36
N GLY A 171 13.68 -28.24 11.85
CA GLY A 171 13.52 -29.50 12.56
C GLY A 171 14.83 -30.31 12.46
N PRO A 172 15.28 -30.97 13.54
CA PRO A 172 16.56 -31.67 13.55
C PRO A 172 16.49 -32.92 12.66
N HIS A 173 17.51 -33.10 11.80
CA HIS A 173 17.91 -34.39 11.26
C HIS A 173 18.87 -35.07 12.22
#